data_AF-A0A349B1K2-F1
#
_entry.id   AF-A0A349B1K2-F1
#
_cell.length_a   1.000
_cell.length_b   1.000
_cell.length_c   1.000
_cell.angle_alpha   90.00
_cell.angle_beta   90.00
_cell.angle_gamma   90.00
#
_symmetry.space_group_name_H-M   'P 1'
#
loop_
_entity.id
_entity.type
_entity.pdbx_description
1 polymer ?
#
loop_
_entity_poly.entity_id
_entity_poly.type
_entity_poly.pdbx_seq_one_letter_code
_entity_poly.pdbx_strand_id
1 'polypeptide(L)'
;MDRLGDLVRRHRAAGLALVACLVLGALAGALSFSLQPDTVGSLGPGSVTIDVGVRSSETNVDLPPLGHLVADSHRGPVGFDVRVDRIDLAQAGALAGELARGSDPAQRLRADIDDDMRPLLQSLILRSLAVALAAGVVVGLVLPRRRVRYVAATTVGSLGFVVVAGAMAFASFSPTSFDQPRFEGTLAAAPDIVNTVQRHIDDVDVVESRLEALSARLVGLYRSVEGTGPSLTDTTLLHVSDLHSNPVGIELVEQTAERFDVDAIIDTGDVTSFGSSVESLVVQRISRIDVPYYVVPGNHDHSSIRRALVDAGVEVLDPGVVRVGDVRILGAGDPA
;
A
#
# COMPACT_ATOMS: atom_id res chain seq x y z
N MET A 1 52.39 46.52 -31.59
CA MET A 1 51.01 46.25 -31.14
C MET A 1 50.62 44.76 -31.27
N ASP A 2 51.44 43.89 -31.88
CA ASP A 2 51.10 42.46 -32.07
C ASP A 2 51.13 41.56 -30.83
N ARG A 3 52.00 41.84 -29.84
CA ARG A 3 52.13 40.97 -28.65
C ARG A 3 50.89 40.95 -27.75
N LEU A 4 50.17 42.08 -27.66
CA LEU A 4 48.92 42.18 -26.89
C LEU A 4 47.77 41.41 -27.57
N GLY A 5 47.67 41.46 -28.90
CA GLY A 5 46.66 40.72 -29.66
C GLY A 5 46.83 39.20 -29.55
N ASP A 6 48.07 38.71 -29.55
CA ASP A 6 48.36 37.27 -29.41
C ASP A 6 48.17 36.76 -27.98
N LEU A 7 48.44 37.58 -26.95
CA LEU A 7 48.11 37.27 -25.56
C LEU A 7 46.61 37.15 -25.36
N VAL A 8 45.82 38.09 -25.89
CA VAL A 8 44.35 38.06 -25.84
C VAL A 8 43.78 36.84 -26.57
N ARG A 9 44.31 36.50 -27.76
CA ARG A 9 43.89 35.29 -28.50
C ARG A 9 44.20 34.00 -27.74
N ARG A 10 45.37 33.88 -27.11
CA ARG A 10 45.73 32.71 -26.28
C ARG A 10 44.87 32.60 -25.02
N HIS A 11 44.53 33.71 -24.37
CA HIS A 11 43.65 33.71 -23.19
C HIS A 11 42.22 33.34 -23.56
N ARG A 12 41.70 33.86 -24.68
CA ARG A 12 40.38 33.48 -25.21
C ARG A 12 40.32 32.00 -25.59
N ALA A 13 41.33 31.48 -26.27
CA ALA A 13 41.41 30.06 -26.63
C ALA A 13 41.49 29.15 -25.38
N ALA A 14 42.25 29.55 -24.36
CA ALA A 14 42.32 28.82 -23.09
C ALA A 14 41.01 28.85 -22.30
N GLY A 15 40.32 30.00 -22.28
CA GLY A 15 39.00 30.12 -21.67
C GLY A 15 37.95 29.27 -22.38
N LEU A 16 37.94 29.29 -23.71
CA LEU A 16 37.01 28.48 -24.52
C LEU A 16 37.27 26.98 -24.37
N ALA A 17 38.53 26.56 -24.27
CA ALA A 17 38.89 25.18 -23.96
C ALA A 17 38.44 24.75 -22.56
N LEU A 18 38.53 25.63 -21.55
CA LEU A 18 38.04 25.35 -20.20
C LEU A 18 36.51 25.21 -20.17
N VAL A 19 35.78 26.10 -20.84
CA VAL A 19 34.32 26.00 -20.96
C VAL A 19 33.93 24.71 -21.67
N ALA A 20 34.61 24.34 -22.77
CA ALA A 20 34.37 23.08 -23.46
C ALA A 20 34.61 21.86 -22.55
N CYS A 21 35.67 21.88 -21.73
CA CYS A 21 35.92 20.82 -20.73
C CYS A 21 34.81 20.77 -19.67
N LEU A 22 34.28 21.91 -19.25
CA LEU A 22 33.20 22.01 -18.27
C LEU A 22 31.89 21.40 -18.83
N VAL A 23 31.57 21.69 -20.09
CA VAL A 23 30.43 21.10 -20.81
C VAL A 23 30.63 19.60 -21.03
N LEU A 24 31.82 19.15 -21.44
CA LEU A 24 32.15 17.73 -21.54
C LEU A 24 32.04 17.02 -20.19
N GLY A 25 32.45 17.69 -19.11
CA GLY A 25 32.25 17.22 -17.74
C GLY A 25 30.77 17.05 -17.41
N ALA A 26 29.94 18.05 -17.71
CA ALA A 26 28.50 17.98 -17.45
C ALA A 26 27.82 16.84 -18.24
N LEU A 27 28.23 16.61 -19.49
CA LEU A 27 27.79 15.45 -20.28
C LEU A 27 28.23 14.13 -19.66
N ALA A 28 29.44 14.06 -19.10
CA ALA A 28 29.91 12.90 -18.36
C ALA A 28 29.09 12.68 -17.08
N GLY A 29 28.71 13.76 -16.38
CA GLY A 29 27.81 13.71 -15.23
C GLY A 29 26.41 13.20 -15.59
N ALA A 30 25.88 13.64 -16.73
CA ALA A 30 24.62 13.11 -17.26
C ALA A 30 24.72 11.62 -17.57
N LEU A 31 25.79 11.19 -18.25
CA LEU A 31 26.03 9.77 -18.53
C LEU A 31 26.29 8.95 -17.27
N SER A 32 26.79 9.57 -16.19
CA SER A 32 27.09 8.89 -14.93
C SER A 32 25.84 8.30 -14.27
N PHE A 33 24.67 8.92 -14.44
CA PHE A 33 23.41 8.36 -13.96
C PHE A 33 23.06 7.06 -14.69
N SER A 34 23.13 7.03 -16.03
CA SER A 34 22.86 5.82 -16.81
C SER A 34 23.86 4.67 -16.61
N LEU A 35 25.03 4.93 -16.03
CA LEU A 35 26.08 3.92 -15.77
C LEU A 35 26.13 3.51 -14.30
N GLN A 36 25.35 4.14 -13.43
CA GLN A 36 25.35 3.86 -12.02
C GLN A 36 24.67 2.50 -11.77
N PRO A 37 25.27 1.61 -10.95
CA PRO A 37 24.60 0.39 -10.52
C PRO A 37 23.37 0.69 -9.67
N ASP A 38 22.34 -0.14 -9.82
CA ASP A 38 21.10 0.00 -9.08
C ASP A 38 21.34 0.03 -7.55
N THR A 39 20.53 0.84 -6.86
CA THR A 39 20.57 0.96 -5.40
C THR A 39 19.51 0.08 -4.79
N VAL A 40 19.95 -0.95 -4.06
CA VAL A 40 19.07 -1.91 -3.38
C VAL A 40 18.97 -1.57 -1.90
N GLY A 41 17.77 -1.58 -1.35
CA GLY A 41 17.54 -1.46 0.09
C GLY A 41 16.14 -1.90 0.50
N SER A 42 15.88 -1.85 1.80
CA SER A 42 14.55 -2.10 2.36
C SER A 42 13.72 -0.82 2.30
N LEU A 43 12.41 -0.95 2.10
CA LEU A 43 11.45 0.14 2.19
C LEU A 43 10.15 -0.42 2.78
N GLY A 44 9.97 -0.25 4.09
CA GLY A 44 8.86 -0.85 4.83
C GLY A 44 8.89 -2.38 4.72
N PRO A 45 7.75 -3.05 4.45
CA PRO A 45 7.70 -4.51 4.36
C PRO A 45 8.36 -5.06 3.08
N GLY A 46 8.87 -4.20 2.18
CA GLY A 46 9.43 -4.63 0.90
C GLY A 46 10.93 -4.40 0.75
N SER A 47 11.55 -5.09 -0.19
CA SER A 47 12.86 -4.72 -0.73
C SER A 47 12.68 -4.00 -2.06
N VAL A 48 13.33 -2.86 -2.21
CA VAL A 48 13.25 -2.03 -3.41
C VAL A 48 14.61 -1.88 -4.08
N THR A 49 14.57 -1.78 -5.40
CA THR A 49 15.71 -1.41 -6.24
C THR A 49 15.40 -0.09 -6.92
N ILE A 50 16.30 0.89 -6.78
CA ILE A 50 16.18 2.23 -7.36
C ILE A 50 17.20 2.38 -8.48
N ASP A 51 16.70 2.66 -9.68
CA ASP A 51 17.46 3.12 -10.85
C ASP A 51 17.27 4.63 -11.05
N VAL A 52 18.33 5.32 -11.47
CA VAL A 52 18.33 6.76 -11.71
C VAL A 52 18.94 7.04 -13.06
N GLY A 53 18.21 7.74 -13.93
CA GLY A 53 18.70 8.07 -15.27
C GLY A 53 18.34 9.47 -15.71
N VAL A 54 19.01 9.93 -16.75
CA VAL A 54 18.63 11.18 -17.44
C VAL A 54 17.44 10.90 -18.35
N ARG A 55 16.23 11.12 -17.85
CA ARG A 55 14.95 10.81 -18.53
C ARG A 55 13.86 11.83 -18.15
N SER A 56 12.58 11.53 -18.45
CA SER A 56 11.44 12.35 -18.00
C SER A 56 11.46 12.53 -16.49
N SER A 57 10.91 13.65 -16.02
CA SER A 57 10.90 14.03 -14.59
C SER A 57 9.81 13.30 -13.80
N GLU A 58 9.76 12.00 -14.00
CA GLU A 58 8.74 11.11 -13.45
C GLU A 58 9.41 10.14 -12.45
N THR A 59 8.63 9.71 -11.47
CA THR A 59 8.95 8.57 -10.63
C THR A 59 8.05 7.42 -11.05
N ASN A 60 8.65 6.39 -11.63
CA ASN A 60 7.98 5.14 -11.93
C ASN A 60 8.20 4.16 -10.78
N VAL A 61 7.13 3.55 -10.29
CA VAL A 61 7.17 2.54 -9.23
C VAL A 61 6.62 1.25 -9.82
N ASP A 62 7.52 0.32 -10.13
CA ASP A 62 7.17 -1.00 -10.65
C ASP A 62 6.84 -1.95 -9.49
N LEU A 63 5.67 -2.58 -9.56
CA LEU A 63 5.23 -3.61 -8.62
C LEU A 63 4.93 -4.91 -9.37
N PRO A 64 5.94 -5.71 -9.76
CA PRO A 64 5.69 -6.98 -10.45
C PRO A 64 4.94 -7.98 -9.54
N PRO A 65 3.94 -8.75 -10.04
CA PRO A 65 3.33 -8.74 -11.38
C PRO A 65 2.12 -7.79 -11.52
N LEU A 66 1.88 -6.95 -10.51
CA LEU A 66 0.68 -6.13 -10.37
C LEU A 66 0.63 -4.94 -11.35
N GLY A 67 1.76 -4.52 -11.91
CA GLY A 67 1.87 -3.43 -12.88
C GLY A 67 2.83 -2.35 -12.39
N HIS A 68 2.65 -1.12 -12.86
CA HIS A 68 3.49 0.01 -12.47
C HIS A 68 2.70 1.30 -12.28
N LEU A 69 3.24 2.17 -11.44
CA LEU A 69 2.67 3.43 -11.00
C LEU A 69 3.58 4.58 -11.45
N VAL A 70 3.03 5.54 -12.18
CA VAL A 70 3.79 6.70 -12.68
C VAL A 70 3.30 7.96 -11.97
N ALA A 71 4.22 8.65 -11.29
CA ALA A 71 3.96 9.91 -10.61
C ALA A 71 4.86 11.03 -11.15
N ASP A 72 4.25 12.17 -11.48
CA ASP A 72 4.95 13.38 -11.94
C ASP A 72 5.52 14.13 -10.73
N SER A 73 6.49 13.50 -10.06
CA SER A 73 6.90 13.87 -8.69
C SER A 73 7.78 15.10 -8.61
N HIS A 74 8.54 15.41 -9.66
CA HIS A 74 9.53 16.48 -9.64
C HIS A 74 9.75 17.08 -11.03
N ARG A 75 10.62 18.08 -11.11
CA ARG A 75 11.10 18.68 -12.37
C ARG A 75 12.59 18.51 -12.47
N GLY A 76 13.07 18.26 -13.68
CA GLY A 76 14.49 18.19 -13.95
C GLY A 76 14.81 17.17 -15.04
N PRO A 77 16.10 17.02 -15.39
CA PRO A 77 16.55 16.09 -16.40
C PRO A 77 16.82 14.70 -15.82
N VAL A 78 16.19 14.33 -14.70
CA VAL A 78 16.42 13.06 -13.99
C VAL A 78 15.07 12.41 -13.81
N GLY A 79 15.01 11.09 -13.91
CA GLY A 79 13.86 10.29 -13.52
C GLY A 79 14.29 9.13 -12.64
N PHE A 80 13.34 8.63 -11.86
CA PHE A 80 13.56 7.56 -10.88
C PHE A 80 12.69 6.37 -11.24
N ASP A 81 13.28 5.19 -11.32
CA ASP A 81 12.55 3.93 -11.46
C ASP A 81 12.78 3.12 -10.18
N VAL A 82 11.69 2.86 -9.44
CA VAL A 82 11.68 2.16 -8.17
C VAL A 82 10.96 0.84 -8.36
N ARG A 83 11.68 -0.27 -8.30
CA ARG A 83 11.11 -1.60 -8.44
C ARG A 83 10.96 -2.26 -7.09
N VAL A 84 9.77 -2.73 -6.76
CA VAL A 84 9.53 -3.56 -5.58
C VAL A 84 9.86 -5.00 -5.92
N ASP A 85 10.96 -5.53 -5.40
CA ASP A 85 11.44 -6.87 -5.77
C ASP A 85 10.76 -7.97 -4.96
N ARG A 86 10.49 -7.73 -3.67
CA ARG A 86 9.85 -8.68 -2.76
C ARG A 86 9.05 -7.94 -1.69
N ILE A 87 7.96 -8.56 -1.24
CA ILE A 87 7.18 -8.14 -0.09
C ILE A 87 7.31 -9.23 0.98
N ASP A 88 7.73 -8.84 2.18
CA ASP A 88 7.79 -9.70 3.36
C ASP A 88 6.39 -9.88 3.93
N LEU A 89 5.81 -11.05 3.66
CA LEU A 89 4.46 -11.41 4.12
C LEU A 89 4.35 -11.48 5.65
N ALA A 90 5.44 -11.71 6.38
CA ALA A 90 5.40 -11.73 7.84
C ALA A 90 5.22 -10.31 8.39
N GLN A 91 5.93 -9.33 7.82
CA GLN A 91 5.80 -7.92 8.18
C GLN A 91 4.46 -7.35 7.74
N ALA A 92 4.02 -7.66 6.52
CA ALA A 92 2.69 -7.31 6.04
C ALA A 92 1.57 -7.92 6.92
N GLY A 93 1.76 -9.16 7.39
CA GLY A 93 0.86 -9.81 8.33
C GLY A 93 0.82 -9.15 9.72
N ALA A 94 1.94 -8.63 10.20
CA ALA A 94 2.00 -7.89 11.46
C ALA A 94 1.22 -6.56 11.37
N LEU A 95 1.39 -5.82 10.25
CA LEU A 95 0.61 -4.61 9.93
C LEU A 95 -0.89 -4.90 9.86
N ALA A 96 -1.28 -6.03 9.25
CA ALA A 96 -2.68 -6.46 9.23
C ALA A 96 -3.21 -6.83 10.63
N GLY A 97 -2.38 -7.45 11.48
CA GLY A 97 -2.74 -7.71 12.87
C GLY A 97 -2.91 -6.43 13.70
N GLU A 98 -2.22 -5.34 13.34
CA GLU A 98 -2.40 -4.02 13.96
C GLU A 98 -3.66 -3.30 13.47
N LEU A 99 -4.03 -3.44 12.17
CA LEU A 99 -5.36 -3.01 11.68
C LEU A 99 -6.46 -3.64 12.54
N ALA A 100 -6.32 -4.93 12.83
CA ALA A 100 -7.27 -5.65 13.66
C ALA A 100 -7.39 -5.00 15.06
N ARG A 101 -6.29 -4.59 15.70
CA ARG A 101 -6.34 -4.05 17.07
C ARG A 101 -6.84 -2.60 17.17
N GLY A 102 -7.32 -2.00 16.08
CA GLY A 102 -7.81 -0.62 16.05
C GLY A 102 -6.72 0.45 16.12
N SER A 103 -5.45 0.06 15.92
CA SER A 103 -4.35 1.01 15.70
C SER A 103 -4.44 1.65 14.30
N ASP A 104 -3.70 2.74 14.05
CA ASP A 104 -3.52 3.34 12.72
C ASP A 104 -2.22 2.81 12.06
N PRO A 105 -2.25 1.66 11.37
CA PRO A 105 -1.09 1.07 10.74
C PRO A 105 -0.58 1.86 9.55
N ALA A 106 -1.40 2.75 8.97
CA ALA A 106 -0.93 3.64 7.91
C ALA A 106 0.10 4.63 8.46
N GLN A 107 -0.06 5.08 9.70
CA GLN A 107 0.93 5.94 10.35
C GLN A 107 2.25 5.21 10.62
N ARG A 108 2.19 3.95 11.04
CA ARG A 108 3.38 3.15 11.35
C ARG A 108 4.14 2.76 10.08
N LEU A 109 3.42 2.34 9.05
CA LEU A 109 3.99 2.09 7.73
C LEU A 109 4.69 3.33 7.15
N ARG A 110 4.07 4.51 7.28
CA ARG A 110 4.70 5.78 6.86
C ARG A 110 6.00 6.05 7.64
N ALA A 111 6.00 5.82 8.95
CA ALA A 111 7.19 6.00 9.77
C ALA A 111 8.32 5.03 9.37
N ASP A 112 8.00 3.74 9.15
CA ASP A 112 8.97 2.74 8.72
C ASP A 112 9.55 3.09 7.33
N ILE A 113 8.69 3.51 6.39
CA ILE A 113 9.12 3.98 5.06
C ILE A 113 10.02 5.21 5.18
N ASP A 114 9.68 6.19 6.02
CA ASP A 114 10.47 7.41 6.20
C ASP A 114 11.87 7.09 6.79
N ASP A 115 11.92 6.19 7.77
CA ASP A 115 13.17 5.75 8.40
C ASP A 115 14.07 4.97 7.43
N ASP A 116 13.48 4.10 6.59
CA ASP A 116 14.18 3.32 5.57
C ASP A 116 14.61 4.16 4.34
N MET A 117 13.84 5.19 4.00
CA MET A 117 14.12 6.06 2.87
C MET A 117 15.40 6.88 3.10
N ARG A 118 15.68 7.29 4.35
CA ARG A 118 16.87 8.09 4.68
C ARG A 118 18.21 7.41 4.32
N PRO A 119 18.52 6.17 4.76
CA PRO A 119 19.75 5.48 4.37
C PRO A 119 19.78 5.14 2.88
N LEU A 120 18.64 4.82 2.27
CA LEU A 120 18.52 4.59 0.83
C LEU A 120 18.95 5.83 0.03
N LEU A 121 18.38 7.01 0.33
CA LEU A 121 18.72 8.27 -0.32
C LEU A 121 20.18 8.66 -0.07
N GLN A 122 20.70 8.46 1.14
CA GLN A 122 22.12 8.71 1.43
C GLN A 122 23.03 7.83 0.57
N SER A 123 22.70 6.54 0.46
CA SER A 123 23.49 5.62 -0.37
C SER A 123 23.43 5.98 -1.85
N LEU A 124 22.26 6.39 -2.35
CA LEU A 124 22.06 6.84 -3.72
C LEU A 124 22.89 8.09 -4.01
N ILE A 125 22.80 9.12 -3.16
CA ILE A 125 23.55 10.39 -3.32
C ILE A 125 25.06 10.12 -3.30
N LEU A 126 25.56 9.35 -2.33
CA LEU A 126 26.98 9.05 -2.21
C LEU A 126 27.50 8.29 -3.44
N ARG A 127 26.71 7.33 -3.95
CA ARG A 127 27.04 6.59 -5.17
C ARG A 127 27.04 7.49 -6.40
N SER A 128 26.00 8.30 -6.60
CA SER A 128 25.92 9.24 -7.74
C SER A 128 27.10 10.22 -7.75
N LEU A 129 27.47 10.76 -6.58
CA LEU A 129 28.64 11.64 -6.46
C LEU A 129 29.96 10.89 -6.76
N ALA A 130 30.11 9.65 -6.29
CA ALA A 130 31.30 8.84 -6.55
C ALA A 130 31.44 8.48 -8.04
N VAL A 131 30.36 8.06 -8.70
CA VAL A 131 30.36 7.74 -10.14
C VAL A 131 30.58 9.00 -10.97
N ALA A 132 29.97 10.14 -10.61
CA ALA A 132 30.19 11.42 -11.28
C ALA A 132 31.64 11.91 -11.14
N LEU A 133 32.24 11.75 -9.96
CA LEU A 133 33.66 12.04 -9.72
C LEU A 133 34.54 11.19 -10.65
N ALA A 134 34.31 9.88 -10.68
CA ALA A 134 35.06 8.95 -11.52
C ALA A 134 34.89 9.29 -13.02
N ALA A 135 33.66 9.51 -13.48
CA ALA A 135 33.35 9.88 -14.87
C ALA A 135 34.07 11.17 -15.28
N GLY A 136 34.01 12.21 -14.44
CA GLY A 136 34.67 13.49 -14.71
C GLY A 136 36.19 13.39 -14.77
N VAL A 137 36.80 12.58 -13.88
CA VAL A 137 38.25 12.30 -13.90
C VAL A 137 38.65 11.52 -15.15
N VAL A 138 37.92 10.46 -15.50
CA VAL A 138 38.21 9.62 -16.67
C VAL A 138 38.17 10.45 -17.95
N VAL A 139 37.11 11.24 -18.15
CA VAL A 139 36.99 12.13 -19.32
C VAL A 139 38.15 13.13 -19.34
N GLY A 140 38.48 13.72 -18.20
CA GLY A 140 39.61 14.64 -18.04
C GLY A 140 40.97 14.06 -18.43
N LEU A 141 41.20 12.78 -18.12
CA LEU A 141 42.46 12.08 -18.42
C LEU A 141 42.61 11.69 -19.90
N VAL A 142 41.49 11.49 -20.60
CA VAL A 142 41.45 11.18 -22.05
C VAL A 142 41.75 12.42 -22.90
N LEU A 143 41.45 13.63 -22.38
CA LEU A 143 41.68 14.88 -23.12
C LEU A 143 43.18 15.11 -23.43
N PRO A 144 43.52 15.58 -24.65
CA PRO A 144 44.89 15.82 -25.05
C PRO A 144 45.56 16.88 -24.19
N ARG A 145 46.85 16.67 -23.91
CA ARG A 145 47.75 17.52 -23.10
C ARG A 145 47.61 17.43 -21.58
N ARG A 146 46.85 16.46 -21.02
CA ARG A 146 46.81 16.03 -19.59
C ARG A 146 47.07 17.14 -18.56
N ARG A 147 46.49 18.34 -18.78
CA ARG A 147 46.70 19.46 -17.87
C ARG A 147 45.76 19.27 -16.69
N VAL A 148 46.28 19.38 -15.47
CA VAL A 148 45.50 19.30 -14.22
C VAL A 148 44.26 20.20 -14.26
N ARG A 149 44.36 21.37 -14.92
CA ARG A 149 43.24 22.31 -15.10
C ARG A 149 42.06 21.73 -15.92
N TYR A 150 42.32 20.86 -16.89
CA TYR A 150 41.25 20.26 -17.71
C TYR A 150 40.57 19.12 -16.96
N VAL A 151 41.34 18.30 -16.24
CA VAL A 151 40.78 17.28 -15.33
C VAL A 151 39.91 17.95 -14.26
N ALA A 152 40.40 19.02 -13.63
CA ALA A 152 39.61 19.77 -12.66
C ALA A 152 38.33 20.34 -13.29
N ALA A 153 38.40 20.89 -14.50
CA ALA A 153 37.22 21.43 -15.19
C ALA A 153 36.17 20.35 -15.55
N THR A 154 36.59 19.17 -16.03
CA THR A 154 35.66 18.07 -16.33
C THR A 154 35.06 17.47 -15.07
N THR A 155 35.85 17.30 -14.01
CA THR A 155 35.37 16.82 -12.71
C THR A 155 34.36 17.79 -12.09
N VAL A 156 34.66 19.10 -12.10
CA VAL A 156 33.73 20.13 -11.62
C VAL A 156 32.46 20.17 -12.46
N GLY A 157 32.57 20.05 -13.79
CA GLY A 157 31.41 19.98 -14.67
C GLY A 157 30.51 18.77 -14.38
N SER A 158 31.11 17.59 -14.17
CA SER A 158 30.39 16.34 -13.88
C SER A 158 29.67 16.40 -12.53
N LEU A 159 30.39 16.76 -11.47
CA LEU A 159 29.81 16.93 -10.14
C LEU A 159 28.76 18.06 -10.12
N GLY A 160 29.05 19.16 -10.81
CA GLY A 160 28.13 20.30 -10.93
C GLY A 160 26.81 19.88 -11.58
N PHE A 161 26.84 19.06 -12.63
CA PHE A 161 25.64 18.53 -13.25
C PHE A 161 24.82 17.69 -12.27
N VAL A 162 25.44 16.71 -11.60
CA VAL A 162 24.73 15.82 -10.65
C VAL A 162 24.15 16.61 -9.48
N VAL A 163 24.89 17.55 -8.92
CA VAL A 163 24.41 18.40 -7.80
C VAL A 163 23.26 19.29 -8.26
N VAL A 164 23.37 19.94 -9.42
CA VAL A 164 22.30 20.82 -9.92
C VAL A 164 21.05 20.03 -10.30
N ALA A 165 21.22 18.91 -11.00
CA ALA A 165 20.10 18.06 -11.41
C ALA A 165 19.39 17.44 -10.19
N GLY A 166 20.15 16.91 -9.23
CA GLY A 166 19.61 16.37 -7.99
C GLY A 166 18.96 17.44 -7.11
N ALA A 167 19.56 18.63 -6.99
CA ALA A 167 18.96 19.75 -6.25
C ALA A 167 17.67 20.24 -6.90
N MET A 168 17.61 20.27 -8.25
CA MET A 168 16.40 20.62 -8.98
C MET A 168 15.29 19.59 -8.72
N ALA A 169 15.60 18.30 -8.79
CA ALA A 169 14.67 17.23 -8.47
C ALA A 169 14.15 17.33 -7.02
N PHE A 170 15.06 17.48 -6.04
CA PHE A 170 14.70 17.56 -4.63
C PHE A 170 13.88 18.82 -4.30
N ALA A 171 14.26 19.99 -4.83
CA ALA A 171 13.57 21.24 -4.54
C ALA A 171 12.17 21.34 -5.19
N SER A 172 11.94 20.57 -6.27
CA SER A 172 10.65 20.51 -6.95
C SER A 172 9.84 19.26 -6.61
N PHE A 173 10.32 18.43 -5.69
CA PHE A 173 9.65 17.21 -5.28
C PHE A 173 8.34 17.53 -4.55
N SER A 174 7.25 16.93 -5.02
CA SER A 174 5.91 17.12 -4.47
C SER A 174 5.29 15.79 -4.05
N PRO A 175 5.15 15.50 -2.74
CA PRO A 175 4.54 14.25 -2.27
C PRO A 175 3.11 14.05 -2.77
N THR A 176 2.38 15.15 -3.00
CA THR A 176 0.99 15.13 -3.46
C THR A 176 0.80 14.53 -4.86
N SER A 177 1.87 14.39 -5.66
CA SER A 177 1.79 13.69 -6.95
C SER A 177 1.44 12.21 -6.80
N PHE A 178 1.69 11.64 -5.62
CA PHE A 178 1.39 10.24 -5.30
C PHE A 178 -0.06 10.05 -4.83
N ASP A 179 -0.82 11.12 -4.59
CA ASP A 179 -2.25 11.04 -4.24
C ASP A 179 -3.12 10.71 -5.45
N GLN A 180 -2.68 11.10 -6.66
CA GLN A 180 -3.35 10.81 -7.94
C GLN A 180 -2.35 10.29 -8.99
N PRO A 181 -1.78 9.10 -8.77
CA PRO A 181 -0.82 8.53 -9.70
C PRO A 181 -1.51 7.99 -10.96
N ARG A 182 -0.75 7.88 -12.05
CA ARG A 182 -1.19 7.17 -13.25
C ARG A 182 -0.85 5.69 -13.08
N PHE A 183 -1.88 4.85 -13.07
CA PHE A 183 -1.72 3.40 -13.04
C PHE A 183 -1.70 2.84 -14.45
N GLU A 184 -0.69 2.04 -14.76
CA GLU A 184 -0.53 1.42 -16.08
C GLU A 184 -0.41 -0.11 -15.96
N GLY A 185 -0.60 -0.80 -17.08
CA GLY A 185 -0.59 -2.26 -17.14
C GLY A 185 -1.79 -2.89 -16.43
N THR A 186 -1.55 -3.97 -15.69
CA THR A 186 -2.59 -4.70 -14.92
C THR A 186 -3.14 -3.87 -13.76
N LEU A 187 -2.38 -2.89 -13.27
CA LEU A 187 -2.80 -2.01 -12.17
C LEU A 187 -3.77 -0.92 -12.62
N ALA A 188 -3.92 -0.66 -13.93
CA ALA A 188 -4.82 0.35 -14.47
C ALA A 188 -6.29 0.14 -14.05
N ALA A 189 -6.69 -1.11 -13.80
CA ALA A 189 -8.04 -1.44 -13.33
C ALA A 189 -8.22 -1.33 -11.80
N ALA A 190 -7.14 -1.21 -11.04
CA ALA A 190 -7.21 -1.21 -9.57
C ALA A 190 -8.02 -0.03 -9.00
N PRO A 191 -7.89 1.22 -9.48
CA PRO A 191 -8.73 2.33 -9.01
C PRO A 191 -10.21 2.07 -9.24
N ASP A 192 -10.59 1.50 -10.39
CA ASP A 192 -11.99 1.19 -10.69
C ASP A 192 -12.53 0.12 -9.75
N ILE A 193 -11.73 -0.90 -9.41
CA ILE A 193 -12.10 -1.94 -8.44
C ILE A 193 -12.28 -1.31 -7.05
N VAL A 194 -11.30 -0.52 -6.58
CA VAL A 194 -11.36 0.14 -5.26
C VAL A 194 -12.53 1.11 -5.18
N ASN A 195 -12.73 1.95 -6.20
CA ASN A 195 -13.87 2.87 -6.29
C ASN A 195 -15.19 2.12 -6.40
N THR A 196 -15.21 0.92 -6.98
CA THR A 196 -16.41 0.07 -7.02
C THR A 196 -16.68 -0.50 -5.63
N VAL A 197 -15.68 -1.02 -4.92
CA VAL A 197 -15.83 -1.51 -3.55
C VAL A 197 -16.24 -0.37 -2.61
N GLN A 198 -15.59 0.80 -2.68
CA GLN A 198 -15.96 1.98 -1.90
C GLN A 198 -17.37 2.46 -2.22
N ARG A 199 -17.74 2.57 -3.49
CA ARG A 199 -19.13 2.88 -3.85
C ARG A 199 -20.11 1.83 -3.35
N HIS A 200 -19.74 0.55 -3.33
CA HIS A 200 -20.59 -0.50 -2.78
C HIS A 200 -20.65 -0.44 -1.25
N ILE A 201 -19.62 0.07 -0.57
CA ILE A 201 -19.64 0.32 0.89
C ILE A 201 -20.44 1.60 1.21
N ASP A 202 -20.29 2.67 0.43
CA ASP A 202 -21.07 3.91 0.60
C ASP A 202 -22.54 3.71 0.17
N ASP A 203 -22.79 2.87 -0.84
CA ASP A 203 -24.14 2.43 -1.19
C ASP A 203 -24.66 1.37 -0.21
N VAL A 204 -23.85 0.76 0.67
CA VAL A 204 -24.38 -0.07 1.76
C VAL A 204 -25.24 0.79 2.67
N ASP A 205 -24.87 2.03 3.00
CA ASP A 205 -25.74 2.96 3.74
C ASP A 205 -27.08 3.23 2.99
N VAL A 206 -27.06 3.24 1.65
CA VAL A 206 -28.26 3.43 0.81
C VAL A 206 -29.07 2.14 0.70
N VAL A 207 -28.41 0.99 0.65
CA VAL A 207 -29.02 -0.35 0.66
C VAL A 207 -29.59 -0.66 2.04
N GLU A 208 -28.96 -0.22 3.13
CA GLU A 208 -29.46 -0.24 4.51
C GLU A 208 -30.78 0.51 4.61
N SER A 209 -30.84 1.77 4.17
CA SER A 209 -32.11 2.52 4.22
C SER A 209 -33.24 1.87 3.39
N ARG A 210 -32.89 1.13 2.34
CA ARG A 210 -33.85 0.40 1.49
C ARG A 210 -34.21 -0.97 2.03
N LEU A 211 -33.27 -1.68 2.67
CA LEU A 211 -33.47 -2.96 3.34
C LEU A 211 -34.19 -2.77 4.68
N GLU A 212 -33.94 -1.70 5.42
CA GLU A 212 -34.74 -1.25 6.56
C GLU A 212 -36.17 -0.97 6.12
N ALA A 213 -36.37 -0.26 5.01
CA ALA A 213 -37.69 0.02 4.48
C ALA A 213 -38.41 -1.24 3.95
N LEU A 214 -37.67 -2.19 3.37
CA LEU A 214 -38.21 -3.46 2.88
C LEU A 214 -38.49 -4.43 4.05
N SER A 215 -37.59 -4.53 5.01
CA SER A 215 -37.75 -5.28 6.26
C SER A 215 -38.90 -4.73 7.07
N ALA A 216 -39.01 -3.41 7.25
CA ALA A 216 -40.16 -2.79 7.91
C ALA A 216 -41.50 -3.09 7.20
N ARG A 217 -41.50 -3.15 5.86
CA ARG A 217 -42.68 -3.55 5.07
C ARG A 217 -42.96 -5.04 5.14
N LEU A 218 -41.94 -5.89 5.19
CA LEU A 218 -42.05 -7.34 5.35
C LEU A 218 -42.51 -7.69 6.76
N VAL A 219 -42.01 -7.03 7.79
CA VAL A 219 -42.48 -7.09 9.18
C VAL A 219 -43.93 -6.62 9.28
N GLY A 220 -44.28 -5.54 8.59
CA GLY A 220 -45.67 -5.08 8.50
C GLY A 220 -46.58 -6.09 7.81
N LEU A 221 -46.11 -6.71 6.72
CA LEU A 221 -46.81 -7.77 6.00
C LEU A 221 -46.95 -9.03 6.86
N TYR A 222 -45.89 -9.48 7.53
CA TYR A 222 -45.88 -10.65 8.41
C TYR A 222 -46.86 -10.47 9.58
N ARG A 223 -46.84 -9.29 10.22
CA ARG A 223 -47.81 -8.90 11.26
C ARG A 223 -49.26 -8.76 10.74
N SER A 224 -49.44 -8.57 9.43
CA SER A 224 -50.77 -8.44 8.81
C SER A 224 -51.35 -9.76 8.28
N VAL A 225 -50.48 -10.73 7.95
CA VAL A 225 -50.87 -12.03 7.39
C VAL A 225 -51.08 -13.08 8.50
N GLU A 226 -50.34 -13.00 9.61
CA GLU A 226 -50.59 -13.83 10.79
C GLU A 226 -51.25 -13.02 11.91
N GLY A 227 -52.52 -13.31 12.20
CA GLY A 227 -53.18 -12.90 13.45
C GLY A 227 -52.58 -13.53 14.72
N THR A 228 -51.43 -14.18 14.60
CA THR A 228 -50.60 -14.83 15.60
C THR A 228 -49.14 -14.61 15.22
N GLY A 229 -48.66 -13.37 15.27
CA GLY A 229 -47.22 -13.13 15.34
C GLY A 229 -46.63 -13.77 16.61
N PRO A 230 -45.31 -14.01 16.68
CA PRO A 230 -44.68 -14.60 17.85
C PRO A 230 -45.11 -13.85 19.11
N SER A 231 -45.51 -14.60 20.13
CA SER A 231 -45.81 -14.03 21.44
C SER A 231 -44.52 -13.45 22.01
N LEU A 232 -44.58 -12.39 22.81
CA LEU A 232 -43.44 -11.84 23.57
C LEU A 232 -42.86 -12.85 24.59
N THR A 233 -43.32 -14.10 24.58
CA THR A 233 -42.91 -15.19 25.45
C THR A 233 -42.22 -16.34 24.68
N ASP A 234 -42.17 -16.27 23.35
CA ASP A 234 -41.57 -17.33 22.54
C ASP A 234 -40.07 -17.05 22.35
N THR A 235 -39.23 -18.08 22.55
CA THR A 235 -37.80 -17.98 22.26
C THR A 235 -37.60 -17.78 20.75
N THR A 236 -37.02 -16.65 20.35
CA THR A 236 -36.77 -16.27 18.95
C THR A 236 -35.28 -16.37 18.64
N LEU A 237 -34.92 -17.14 17.62
CA LEU A 237 -33.53 -17.37 17.21
C LEU A 237 -33.31 -16.87 15.78
N LEU A 238 -32.22 -16.12 15.55
CA LEU A 238 -31.76 -15.78 14.22
C LEU A 238 -30.73 -16.81 13.75
N HIS A 239 -31.02 -17.54 12.68
CA HIS A 239 -30.08 -18.49 12.08
C HIS A 239 -29.40 -17.90 10.85
N VAL A 240 -28.07 -18.02 10.79
CA VAL A 240 -27.21 -17.50 9.72
C VAL A 240 -26.16 -18.55 9.34
N SER A 241 -25.61 -18.45 8.14
CA SER A 241 -24.58 -19.36 7.62
C SER A 241 -23.83 -18.70 6.46
N ASP A 242 -22.63 -19.17 6.16
CA ASP A 242 -21.87 -18.86 4.94
C ASP A 242 -21.61 -17.36 4.77
N LEU A 243 -21.27 -16.67 5.88
CA LEU A 243 -21.00 -15.24 5.87
C LEU A 243 -19.76 -14.89 5.03
N HIS A 244 -18.77 -15.78 4.93
CA HIS A 244 -17.56 -15.64 4.10
C HIS A 244 -16.88 -14.27 4.21
N SER A 245 -16.76 -13.74 5.43
CA SER A 245 -16.18 -12.42 5.70
C SER A 245 -16.93 -11.25 5.05
N ASN A 246 -18.21 -11.42 4.68
CA ASN A 246 -19.01 -10.39 4.03
C ASN A 246 -19.48 -9.32 5.03
N PRO A 247 -18.96 -8.07 4.97
CA PRO A 247 -19.33 -7.03 5.92
C PRO A 247 -20.81 -6.66 5.87
N VAL A 248 -21.42 -6.69 4.68
CA VAL A 248 -22.84 -6.38 4.48
C VAL A 248 -23.73 -7.46 5.11
N GLY A 249 -23.28 -8.72 5.06
CA GLY A 249 -23.97 -9.84 5.69
C GLY A 249 -24.02 -9.67 7.21
N ILE A 250 -22.88 -9.37 7.82
CA ILE A 250 -22.76 -9.18 9.28
C ILE A 250 -23.64 -8.02 9.77
N GLU A 251 -23.65 -6.91 9.02
CA GLU A 251 -24.49 -5.74 9.31
C GLU A 251 -25.99 -6.06 9.24
N LEU A 252 -26.40 -6.82 8.22
CA LEU A 252 -27.78 -7.29 8.11
C LEU A 252 -28.17 -8.21 9.27
N VAL A 253 -27.25 -9.05 9.74
CA VAL A 253 -27.47 -9.92 10.90
C VAL A 253 -27.68 -9.09 12.17
N GLU A 254 -26.82 -8.11 12.43
CA GLU A 254 -26.92 -7.20 13.57
C GLU A 254 -28.26 -6.44 13.56
N GLN A 255 -28.59 -5.79 12.43
CA GLN A 255 -29.85 -5.05 12.29
C GLN A 255 -31.09 -5.95 12.42
N THR A 256 -31.04 -7.17 11.89
CA THR A 256 -32.15 -8.13 12.01
C THR A 256 -32.30 -8.58 13.46
N ALA A 257 -31.19 -8.90 14.13
CA ALA A 257 -31.20 -9.35 15.51
C ALA A 257 -31.80 -8.27 16.45
N GLU A 258 -31.37 -7.02 16.30
CA GLU A 258 -31.91 -5.89 17.07
C GLU A 258 -33.38 -5.61 16.74
N ARG A 259 -33.75 -5.63 15.45
CA ARG A 259 -35.10 -5.23 15.03
C ARG A 259 -36.18 -6.23 15.44
N PHE A 260 -35.83 -7.51 15.46
CA PHE A 260 -36.72 -8.59 15.86
C PHE A 260 -36.60 -8.96 17.34
N ASP A 261 -35.70 -8.32 18.10
CA ASP A 261 -35.46 -8.58 19.53
C ASP A 261 -35.21 -10.08 19.77
N VAL A 262 -34.27 -10.65 18.99
CA VAL A 262 -33.99 -12.10 19.04
C VAL A 262 -33.20 -12.45 20.28
N ASP A 263 -33.47 -13.62 20.87
CA ASP A 263 -32.80 -14.08 22.10
C ASP A 263 -31.37 -14.56 21.86
N ALA A 264 -31.08 -15.04 20.65
CA ALA A 264 -29.74 -15.43 20.22
C ALA A 264 -29.59 -15.52 18.71
N ILE A 265 -28.34 -15.43 18.25
CA ILE A 265 -27.90 -15.69 16.89
C ILE A 265 -27.17 -17.03 16.85
N ILE A 266 -27.57 -17.90 15.93
CA ILE A 266 -26.94 -19.18 15.64
C ILE A 266 -26.29 -19.07 14.27
N ASP A 267 -24.97 -19.14 14.22
CA ASP A 267 -24.19 -19.11 12.99
C ASP A 267 -23.65 -20.52 12.71
N THR A 268 -24.04 -21.11 11.58
CA THR A 268 -23.63 -22.48 11.20
C THR A 268 -22.36 -22.55 10.37
N GLY A 269 -21.53 -21.49 10.42
CA GLY A 269 -20.14 -21.56 10.00
C GLY A 269 -19.89 -20.99 8.61
N ASP A 270 -18.66 -21.21 8.14
CA ASP A 270 -18.08 -20.52 6.99
C ASP A 270 -18.11 -19.00 7.21
N VAL A 271 -17.77 -18.61 8.45
CA VAL A 271 -17.66 -17.22 8.88
C VAL A 271 -16.56 -16.51 8.07
N THR A 272 -15.51 -17.25 7.69
CA THR A 272 -14.38 -16.77 6.90
C THR A 272 -14.23 -17.50 5.57
N SER A 273 -13.44 -16.95 4.65
CA SER A 273 -13.21 -17.53 3.31
C SER A 273 -11.89 -18.31 3.23
N PHE A 274 -10.82 -17.82 3.88
CA PHE A 274 -9.45 -18.33 3.69
C PHE A 274 -8.70 -18.66 5.00
N GLY A 275 -9.31 -18.44 6.18
CA GLY A 275 -8.71 -18.70 7.50
C GLY A 275 -7.44 -17.90 7.82
N SER A 276 -7.22 -16.77 7.13
CA SER A 276 -6.04 -15.91 7.23
C SER A 276 -6.11 -14.95 8.43
N SER A 277 -4.94 -14.44 8.88
CA SER A 277 -4.89 -13.47 9.99
C SER A 277 -5.60 -12.14 9.69
N VAL A 278 -5.73 -11.76 8.41
CA VAL A 278 -6.43 -10.57 7.94
C VAL A 278 -7.94 -10.66 8.21
N GLU A 279 -8.51 -11.88 8.20
CA GLU A 279 -9.94 -12.13 8.40
C GLU A 279 -10.38 -12.01 9.88
N SER A 280 -9.45 -11.81 10.82
CA SER A 280 -9.74 -11.57 12.24
C SER A 280 -10.53 -10.26 12.49
N LEU A 281 -10.65 -9.39 11.49
CA LEU A 281 -11.50 -8.20 11.54
C LEU A 281 -12.99 -8.56 11.62
N VAL A 282 -13.40 -9.64 10.95
CA VAL A 282 -14.78 -10.15 10.98
C VAL A 282 -15.16 -10.62 12.37
N VAL A 283 -14.26 -11.39 12.99
CA VAL A 283 -14.40 -11.89 14.36
C VAL A 283 -14.65 -10.76 15.36
N GLN A 284 -13.93 -9.64 15.21
CA GLN A 284 -14.12 -8.49 16.08
C GLN A 284 -15.42 -7.72 15.83
N ARG A 285 -15.98 -7.79 14.62
CA ARG A 285 -17.29 -7.18 14.36
C ARG A 285 -18.39 -8.04 14.99
N ILE A 286 -18.30 -9.36 14.85
CA ILE A 286 -19.19 -10.32 15.51
C ILE A 286 -19.14 -10.16 17.04
N SER A 287 -17.95 -10.00 17.64
CA SER A 287 -17.81 -9.85 19.09
C SER A 287 -18.38 -8.53 19.66
N ARG A 288 -18.81 -7.60 18.81
CA ARG A 288 -19.44 -6.33 19.22
C ARG A 288 -20.96 -6.38 19.17
N ILE A 289 -21.53 -7.43 18.59
CA ILE A 289 -22.99 -7.62 18.56
C ILE A 289 -23.45 -7.92 19.99
N ASP A 290 -24.40 -7.13 20.51
CA ASP A 290 -24.87 -7.21 21.90
C ASP A 290 -25.76 -8.45 22.18
N VAL A 291 -26.24 -9.12 21.13
CA VAL A 291 -27.07 -10.32 21.20
C VAL A 291 -26.19 -11.58 21.34
N PRO A 292 -26.54 -12.56 22.21
CA PRO A 292 -25.78 -13.81 22.33
C PRO A 292 -25.53 -14.48 20.97
N TYR A 293 -24.26 -14.66 20.63
CA TYR A 293 -23.83 -15.18 19.32
C TYR A 293 -23.12 -16.52 19.47
N TYR A 294 -23.68 -17.57 18.87
CA TYR A 294 -23.16 -18.93 18.91
C TYR A 294 -22.67 -19.35 17.53
N VAL A 295 -21.41 -19.79 17.42
CA VAL A 295 -20.83 -20.25 16.15
C VAL A 295 -20.63 -21.75 16.16
N VAL A 296 -21.12 -22.43 15.14
CA VAL A 296 -20.78 -23.82 14.79
C VAL A 296 -19.79 -23.76 13.62
N PRO A 297 -18.49 -24.06 13.81
CA PRO A 297 -17.49 -23.87 12.76
C PRO A 297 -17.76 -24.68 11.50
N GLY A 298 -17.63 -24.04 10.34
CA GLY A 298 -17.73 -24.66 9.02
C GLY A 298 -16.39 -25.26 8.56
N ASN A 299 -16.35 -25.73 7.31
CA ASN A 299 -15.16 -26.33 6.72
C ASN A 299 -14.09 -25.30 6.33
N HIS A 300 -14.46 -24.02 6.19
CA HIS A 300 -13.52 -22.92 5.96
C HIS A 300 -12.97 -22.30 7.26
N ASP A 301 -13.58 -22.61 8.41
CA ASP A 301 -13.20 -22.05 9.71
C ASP A 301 -12.10 -22.87 10.39
N HIS A 302 -10.87 -22.71 9.90
CA HIS A 302 -9.68 -23.38 10.41
C HIS A 302 -9.38 -23.04 11.89
N SER A 303 -8.49 -23.83 12.52
CA SER A 303 -8.14 -23.71 13.95
C SER A 303 -7.69 -22.31 14.41
N SER A 304 -7.16 -21.48 13.50
CA SER A 304 -6.80 -20.08 13.76
C SER A 304 -8.03 -19.22 14.02
N ILE A 305 -9.07 -19.37 13.20
CA ILE A 305 -10.33 -18.62 13.32
C ILE A 305 -11.11 -19.08 14.53
N ARG A 306 -11.17 -20.39 14.78
CA ARG A 306 -11.80 -20.94 15.99
C ARG A 306 -11.19 -20.35 17.26
N ARG A 307 -9.86 -20.26 17.32
CA ARG A 307 -9.15 -19.59 18.43
C ARG A 307 -9.47 -18.10 18.50
N ALA A 308 -9.47 -17.40 17.37
CA ALA A 308 -9.80 -15.98 17.33
C ALA A 308 -11.23 -15.69 17.85
N LEU A 309 -12.21 -16.51 17.47
CA LEU A 309 -13.60 -16.40 17.94
C LEU A 309 -13.68 -16.58 19.47
N VAL A 310 -13.04 -17.61 20.00
CA VAL A 310 -12.98 -17.86 21.45
C VAL A 310 -12.25 -16.73 22.18
N ASP A 311 -11.12 -16.26 21.65
CA ASP A 311 -10.34 -15.15 22.22
C ASP A 311 -11.13 -13.83 22.21
N ALA A 312 -12.04 -13.66 21.25
CA ALA A 312 -12.96 -12.53 21.16
C ALA A 312 -14.22 -12.68 22.04
N GLY A 313 -14.36 -13.80 22.75
CA GLY A 313 -15.48 -14.05 23.67
C GLY A 313 -16.75 -14.60 23.00
N VAL A 314 -16.67 -15.03 21.73
CA VAL A 314 -17.77 -15.70 21.02
C VAL A 314 -17.83 -17.16 21.43
N GLU A 315 -19.02 -17.70 21.69
CA GLU A 315 -19.19 -19.09 22.12
C GLU A 315 -19.20 -20.02 20.90
N VAL A 316 -18.16 -20.85 20.78
CA VAL A 316 -17.99 -21.81 19.68
C VAL A 316 -18.48 -23.20 20.13
N LEU A 317 -19.40 -23.79 19.37
CA LEU A 317 -20.03 -25.08 19.68
C LEU A 317 -19.47 -26.21 18.81
N ASP A 318 -18.44 -26.92 19.30
CA ASP A 318 -17.86 -28.07 18.59
C ASP A 318 -17.16 -29.14 19.48
N PRO A 319 -17.82 -30.26 19.79
CA PRO A 319 -19.25 -30.35 20.00
C PRO A 319 -19.64 -29.64 21.30
N GLY A 320 -20.76 -28.91 21.30
CA GLY A 320 -21.23 -28.14 22.45
C GLY A 320 -22.75 -28.09 22.53
N VAL A 321 -23.29 -27.97 23.74
CA VAL A 321 -24.73 -27.78 23.94
C VAL A 321 -24.96 -26.50 24.72
N VAL A 322 -25.78 -25.61 24.14
CA VAL A 322 -26.24 -24.40 24.81
C VAL A 322 -27.76 -24.42 24.98
N ARG A 323 -28.26 -23.61 25.92
CA ARG A 323 -29.70 -23.39 26.12
C ARG A 323 -29.98 -21.90 25.96
N VAL A 324 -30.91 -21.58 25.07
CA VAL A 324 -31.45 -20.23 24.88
C VAL A 324 -32.93 -20.31 25.21
N GLY A 325 -33.38 -19.55 26.21
CA GLY A 325 -34.73 -19.67 26.74
C GLY A 325 -35.07 -21.13 27.12
N ASP A 326 -36.10 -21.67 26.48
CA ASP A 326 -36.56 -23.05 26.63
C ASP A 326 -35.99 -24.04 25.59
N VAL A 327 -35.20 -23.56 24.63
CA VAL A 327 -34.61 -24.34 23.54
C VAL A 327 -33.20 -24.82 23.90
N ARG A 328 -32.90 -26.10 23.64
CA ARG A 328 -31.54 -26.65 23.72
C ARG A 328 -30.97 -26.87 22.33
N ILE A 329 -29.76 -26.39 22.11
CA ILE A 329 -29.10 -26.37 20.80
C ILE A 329 -27.81 -27.19 20.94
N LEU A 330 -27.63 -28.19 20.08
CA LEU A 330 -26.41 -28.97 19.95
C LEU A 330 -25.67 -28.48 18.70
N GLY A 331 -24.49 -27.92 18.87
CA GLY A 331 -23.56 -27.64 17.77
C GLY A 331 -22.52 -28.75 17.67
N ALA A 332 -22.24 -29.17 16.45
CA ALA A 332 -21.13 -30.05 16.10
C ALA A 332 -20.52 -29.47 14.82
N GLY A 333 -19.30 -28.98 14.93
CA GLY A 333 -18.61 -28.35 13.81
C GLY A 333 -18.27 -29.35 12.72
N ASP A 334 -17.85 -28.84 11.57
CA ASP A 334 -17.34 -29.70 10.52
C ASP A 334 -16.10 -30.50 11.04
N PRO A 335 -16.07 -31.83 10.85
CA PRO A 335 -15.00 -32.69 11.35
C PRO A 335 -13.68 -32.58 10.56
N ALA A 336 -13.66 -31.84 9.44
CA ALA A 336 -12.50 -31.69 8.54
C ALA A 336 -11.43 -30.71 9.04
#